data_AF-A0A1W9Q9W2-F1
#
_entry.id   AF-A0A1W9Q9W2-F1
#
_cell.length_a   1.000
_cell.length_b   1.000
_cell.length_c   1.000
_cell.angle_alpha   90.00
_cell.angle_beta   90.00
_cell.angle_gamma   90.00
#
_symmetry.space_group_name_H-M   'P 1'
#
loop_
_entity.id
_entity.type
_entity.pdbx_description
1 polymer ?
#
loop_
_entity_poly.entity_id
_entity_poly.type
_entity_poly.pdbx_seq_one_letter_code
_entity_poly.pdbx_strand_id
1 'polypeptide(L)'
;MRRAVLTSAAWGVFLVIGCKKTDPPPPLEEPRTAPAPSEPEVQLEARSDTPPSRVELKPEACPEGMADIPRGTFWVGSTGRTYGDEENPRFRTKVRGFCADVHEVTAAEYDACVSRGKCPVPAGTKQSRRCTSGQPGKEDHPINCITYAEAEAVCADRGARLPTEIEWEYLARGGAEMRKFPWGEVSPDGHTCWKHSETCKVKSYEPGAFGLYDVGGNVWEWTSSWFAPYPWPAATGRHRVYRGGSWSRRFDKWMKPTLRSRGRPDDSGSHLGVRCVFDKPSEPCPYGSDEAGGCLFGVDEVECLDGKVWNGLRCAKAGATGCEEGAREVPGRGCVQERSSVLGSSNKGASAQSAAKVTRERSPSFDEDCRANQPSRPVAYKYTGGEHVERNQAGKRDGCKNRDVGVGWNSACCPN
;
A
#
# COMPACT_ATOMS: atom_id res chain seq x y z
N MET A 1 3.41 -71.12 -22.91
CA MET A 1 4.30 -70.00 -23.31
C MET A 1 4.26 -68.94 -22.19
N ARG A 2 4.98 -69.14 -21.08
CA ARG A 2 6.31 -68.55 -20.76
C ARG A 2 6.44 -67.07 -21.20
N ARG A 3 6.31 -66.14 -20.25
CA ARG A 3 6.92 -64.80 -20.30
C ARG A 3 7.87 -64.68 -19.12
N ALA A 4 9.13 -64.41 -19.43
CA ALA A 4 10.27 -64.43 -18.53
C ALA A 4 10.35 -63.13 -17.70
N VAL A 5 10.77 -63.30 -16.45
CA VAL A 5 11.19 -62.24 -15.53
C VAL A 5 12.64 -61.89 -15.87
N LEU A 6 12.92 -60.61 -16.13
CA LEU A 6 14.27 -60.08 -16.31
C LEU A 6 14.66 -59.30 -15.04
N THR A 7 15.54 -59.90 -14.26
CA THR A 7 16.28 -59.29 -13.16
C THR A 7 17.58 -58.68 -13.72
N SER A 8 17.74 -57.37 -13.58
CA SER A 8 18.97 -56.66 -13.97
C SER A 8 19.82 -56.42 -12.73
N ALA A 9 20.93 -57.14 -12.62
CA ALA A 9 21.99 -56.90 -11.63
C ALA A 9 23.00 -55.88 -12.20
N ALA A 10 23.18 -54.75 -11.52
CA ALA A 10 24.21 -53.77 -11.83
C ALA A 10 25.50 -54.12 -11.05
N TRP A 11 26.59 -54.33 -11.77
CA TRP A 11 27.93 -54.54 -11.23
C TRP A 11 28.51 -53.21 -10.75
N GLY A 12 28.88 -53.13 -9.47
CA GLY A 12 29.59 -52.00 -8.89
C GLY A 12 31.08 -52.02 -9.25
N VAL A 13 31.56 -50.92 -9.85
CA VAL A 13 32.98 -50.64 -10.04
C VAL A 13 33.44 -49.76 -8.88
N PHE A 14 34.30 -50.31 -8.01
CA PHE A 14 34.96 -49.57 -6.94
C PHE A 14 36.14 -48.77 -7.50
N LEU A 15 36.04 -47.44 -7.50
CA LEU A 15 37.13 -46.52 -7.77
C LEU A 15 37.85 -46.21 -6.46
N VAL A 16 39.06 -46.76 -6.30
CA VAL A 16 39.97 -46.46 -5.18
C VAL A 16 40.65 -45.12 -5.46
N ILE A 17 40.16 -44.05 -4.83
CA ILE A 17 40.83 -42.74 -4.85
C ILE A 17 41.90 -42.77 -3.76
N GLY A 18 43.17 -42.83 -4.19
CA GLY A 18 44.32 -42.72 -3.30
C GLY A 18 44.45 -41.31 -2.71
N CYS A 19 44.46 -41.22 -1.38
CA CYS A 19 44.84 -40.01 -0.66
C CYS A 19 46.34 -39.70 -0.89
N LYS A 20 46.65 -38.66 -1.66
CA LYS A 20 47.97 -38.02 -1.61
C LYS A 20 48.03 -37.14 -0.36
N LYS A 21 49.05 -37.38 0.47
CA LYS A 21 49.43 -36.55 1.62
C LYS A 21 49.75 -35.14 1.12
N THR A 22 49.08 -34.14 1.67
CA THR A 22 49.46 -32.73 1.57
C THR A 22 50.28 -32.36 2.80
N ASP A 23 51.40 -31.67 2.60
CA ASP A 23 52.33 -31.25 3.64
C ASP A 23 51.68 -30.29 4.68
N PRO A 24 52.13 -30.30 5.94
CA PRO A 24 51.61 -29.39 6.97
C PRO A 24 52.03 -27.93 6.72
N PRO A 25 51.19 -26.94 7.11
CA PRO A 25 51.52 -25.53 6.97
C PRO A 25 52.66 -25.10 7.93
N PRO A 26 53.45 -24.07 7.57
CA PRO A 26 54.55 -23.59 8.40
C PRO A 26 54.06 -22.88 9.68
N PRO A 27 54.90 -22.79 10.73
CA PRO A 27 54.53 -22.17 12.01
C PRO A 27 54.37 -20.64 11.88
N LEU A 28 53.45 -20.08 12.68
CA LEU A 28 53.23 -18.64 12.82
C LEU A 28 54.42 -18.00 13.55
N GLU A 29 55.05 -16.99 12.94
CA GLU A 29 56.09 -16.16 13.57
C GLU A 29 55.48 -15.13 14.54
N GLU A 30 56.03 -15.08 15.76
CA GLU A 30 55.72 -14.07 16.77
C GLU A 30 56.32 -12.69 16.41
N PRO A 31 55.66 -11.58 16.76
CA PRO A 31 56.14 -10.25 16.43
C PRO A 31 57.35 -9.87 17.29
N ARG A 32 58.50 -9.63 16.64
CA ARG A 32 59.71 -9.08 17.27
C ARG A 32 59.52 -7.61 17.60
N THR A 33 59.77 -7.26 18.86
CA THR A 33 59.82 -5.89 19.38
C THR A 33 61.08 -5.20 18.84
N ALA A 34 60.93 -4.02 18.22
CA ALA A 34 62.03 -3.14 17.85
C ALA A 34 62.08 -1.92 18.80
N PRO A 35 63.27 -1.37 19.09
CA PRO A 35 63.47 -0.38 20.14
C PRO A 35 63.08 1.04 19.70
N ALA A 36 62.66 1.85 20.66
CA ALA A 36 62.25 3.24 20.46
C ALA A 36 63.43 4.14 20.05
N PRO A 37 63.27 4.98 19.00
CA PRO A 37 64.10 6.16 18.78
C PRO A 37 63.39 7.44 19.27
N SER A 38 64.23 8.34 19.76
CA SER A 38 64.02 9.64 20.42
C SER A 38 63.15 10.66 19.67
N GLU A 39 62.42 11.46 20.45
CA GLU A 39 61.62 12.62 20.04
C GLU A 39 62.41 13.64 19.19
N PRO A 40 61.82 14.13 18.08
CA PRO A 40 62.13 15.45 17.55
C PRO A 40 61.10 16.47 18.05
N GLU A 41 61.61 17.61 18.54
CA GLU A 41 60.86 18.82 18.88
C GLU A 41 59.87 19.21 17.77
N VAL A 42 58.58 19.26 18.12
CA VAL A 42 57.53 19.77 17.26
C VAL A 42 57.53 21.30 17.36
N GLN A 43 57.96 21.95 16.28
CA GLN A 43 57.77 23.39 16.09
C GLN A 43 56.27 23.70 16.03
N LEU A 44 55.85 24.61 16.90
CA LEU A 44 54.48 25.09 17.04
C LEU A 44 54.14 26.04 15.88
N GLU A 45 53.75 25.48 14.72
CA GLU A 45 53.06 26.27 13.70
C GLU A 45 51.56 26.27 13.98
N ALA A 46 51.01 27.47 14.13
CA ALA A 46 49.61 27.73 14.44
C ALA A 46 48.70 27.11 13.36
N ARG A 47 48.08 25.97 13.68
CA ARG A 47 46.98 25.44 12.90
C ARG A 47 45.75 26.30 13.14
N SER A 48 45.35 26.99 12.08
CA SER A 48 44.06 27.64 11.89
C SER A 48 42.91 26.75 12.36
N ASP A 49 42.20 27.19 13.39
CA ASP A 49 40.92 26.66 13.86
C ASP A 49 39.82 26.88 12.82
N THR A 50 39.83 26.09 11.74
CA THR A 50 38.66 25.93 10.88
C THR A 50 37.99 24.61 11.27
N PRO A 51 36.76 24.62 11.83
CA PRO A 51 36.01 23.40 12.05
C PRO A 51 35.89 22.65 10.72
N PRO A 52 35.96 21.31 10.71
CA PRO A 52 35.72 20.55 9.48
C PRO A 52 34.36 20.96 8.93
N SER A 53 34.38 21.42 7.67
CA SER A 53 33.22 21.83 6.90
C SER A 53 32.07 20.86 7.16
N ARG A 54 31.02 21.38 7.80
CA ARG A 54 29.74 20.72 7.97
C ARG A 54 29.34 20.22 6.59
N VAL A 55 29.22 18.90 6.44
CA VAL A 55 28.66 18.26 5.25
C VAL A 55 27.47 19.09 4.81
N GLU A 56 27.59 19.72 3.65
CA GLU A 56 26.54 20.54 3.08
C GLU A 56 25.35 19.61 2.84
N LEU A 57 24.34 19.68 3.71
CA LEU A 57 23.09 18.97 3.51
C LEU A 57 22.50 19.55 2.22
N LYS A 58 22.52 18.74 1.13
CA LYS A 58 21.83 19.07 -0.12
C LYS A 58 20.42 19.56 0.22
N PRO A 59 19.95 20.64 -0.41
CA PRO A 59 18.68 21.24 -0.04
C PRO A 59 17.55 20.23 -0.25
N GLU A 60 16.85 19.98 0.86
CA GLU A 60 15.43 19.77 1.17
C GLU A 60 14.34 19.95 0.09
N ALA A 61 14.69 20.30 -1.15
CA ALA A 61 13.77 20.51 -2.25
C ALA A 61 13.27 19.18 -2.82
N CYS A 62 11.99 19.15 -3.17
CA CYS A 62 11.39 17.99 -3.79
C CYS A 62 11.97 17.74 -5.19
N PRO A 63 12.10 16.46 -5.61
CA PRO A 63 12.46 16.14 -6.98
C PRO A 63 11.54 16.83 -7.99
N GLU A 64 12.04 17.07 -9.20
CA GLU A 64 11.23 17.63 -10.28
C GLU A 64 9.96 16.80 -10.49
N GLY A 65 8.82 17.47 -10.65
CA GLY A 65 7.52 16.80 -10.77
C GLY A 65 6.89 16.36 -9.45
N MET A 66 7.52 16.63 -8.30
CA MET A 66 6.93 16.39 -6.97
C MET A 66 6.65 17.69 -6.20
N ALA A 67 5.52 17.74 -5.51
CA ALA A 67 5.15 18.82 -4.60
C ALA A 67 5.64 18.54 -3.18
N ASP A 68 5.94 19.61 -2.44
CA ASP A 68 6.24 19.56 -1.01
C ASP A 68 4.96 19.38 -0.18
N ILE A 69 4.92 18.31 0.61
CA ILE A 69 3.85 18.00 1.55
C ILE A 69 4.36 18.28 2.96
N PRO A 70 3.92 19.38 3.61
CA PRO A 70 4.45 19.78 4.90
C PRO A 70 4.07 18.78 5.99
N ARG A 71 4.97 18.59 6.96
CA ARG A 71 4.66 17.82 8.18
C ARG A 71 3.42 18.39 8.86
N GLY A 72 2.65 17.53 9.51
CA GLY A 72 1.46 17.98 10.21
C GLY A 72 0.82 16.92 11.07
N THR A 73 -0.26 17.30 11.73
CA THR A 73 -1.10 16.42 12.54
C THR A 73 -2.52 16.51 12.02
N PHE A 74 -3.17 15.38 11.81
CA PHE A 74 -4.53 15.35 11.25
C PHE A 74 -5.32 14.14 11.75
N TRP A 75 -6.63 14.17 11.48
CA TRP A 75 -7.52 13.06 11.74
C TRP A 75 -7.59 12.13 10.53
N VAL A 76 -7.40 10.84 10.76
CA VAL A 76 -7.54 9.76 9.79
C VAL A 76 -8.87 9.06 10.00
N GLY A 77 -9.50 8.65 8.90
CA GLY A 77 -10.70 7.82 8.93
C GLY A 77 -11.95 8.62 9.30
N SER A 78 -13.00 7.91 9.70
CA SER A 78 -14.27 8.49 10.10
C SER A 78 -14.86 7.77 11.30
N THR A 79 -15.83 8.41 11.95
CA THR A 79 -16.75 7.79 12.92
C THR A 79 -18.05 7.31 12.26
N GLY A 80 -18.19 7.52 10.95
CA GLY A 80 -19.37 7.18 10.20
C GLY A 80 -19.42 5.71 9.86
N ARG A 81 -20.62 5.11 9.92
CA ARG A 81 -20.86 3.72 9.50
C ARG A 81 -21.49 3.61 8.11
N THR A 82 -21.67 4.74 7.42
CA THR A 82 -22.46 4.83 6.19
C THR A 82 -21.91 3.96 5.06
N TYR A 83 -20.59 3.76 4.99
CA TYR A 83 -19.93 3.06 3.88
C TYR A 83 -19.11 1.82 4.28
N GLY A 84 -18.98 1.57 5.59
CA GLY A 84 -18.34 0.39 6.17
C GLY A 84 -17.66 0.71 7.50
N ASP A 85 -17.40 -0.31 8.31
CA ASP A 85 -16.69 -0.16 9.59
C ASP A 85 -15.16 0.00 9.40
N GLU A 86 -14.65 -0.20 8.19
CA GLU A 86 -13.22 -0.25 7.86
C GLU A 86 -12.54 1.15 7.86
N GLU A 87 -13.34 2.22 7.88
CA GLU A 87 -12.88 3.61 8.04
C GLU A 87 -12.76 4.00 9.52
N ASN A 88 -13.21 3.13 10.43
CA ASN A 88 -13.24 3.36 11.88
C ASN A 88 -12.13 2.57 12.60
N PRO A 89 -11.74 2.97 13.83
CA PRO A 89 -12.10 4.24 14.48
C PRO A 89 -11.45 5.44 13.77
N ARG A 90 -11.95 6.63 14.06
CA ARG A 90 -11.25 7.86 13.68
C ARG A 90 -10.13 8.12 14.68
N PHE A 91 -8.97 8.52 14.21
CA PHE A 91 -7.83 8.76 15.11
C PHE A 91 -6.95 9.90 14.61
N ARG A 92 -6.21 10.52 15.52
CA ARG A 92 -5.29 11.63 15.25
C ARG A 92 -3.85 11.13 15.26
N THR A 93 -3.09 11.48 14.23
CA THR A 93 -1.67 11.09 14.09
C THR A 93 -0.86 12.20 13.42
N LYS A 94 0.47 12.08 13.50
CA LYS A 94 1.44 12.97 12.87
C LYS A 94 2.03 12.34 11.62
N VAL A 95 2.15 13.14 10.57
CA VAL A 95 2.81 12.79 9.31
C VAL A 95 4.04 13.69 9.17
N ARG A 96 5.19 13.09 8.86
CA ARG A 96 6.43 13.85 8.57
C ARG A 96 6.31 14.60 7.25
N GLY A 97 7.20 15.56 6.98
CA GLY A 97 7.27 16.18 5.66
C GLY A 97 7.78 15.17 4.64
N PHE A 98 7.19 15.18 3.44
CA PHE A 98 7.60 14.34 2.31
C PHE A 98 7.28 15.05 1.00
N CYS A 99 7.75 14.50 -0.11
CA CYS A 99 7.41 14.97 -1.45
C CYS A 99 6.46 13.99 -2.11
N ALA A 100 5.49 14.45 -2.90
CA ALA A 100 4.55 13.59 -3.62
C ALA A 100 4.49 13.99 -5.09
N ASP A 101 4.38 13.02 -6.01
CA ASP A 101 4.17 13.36 -7.42
C ASP A 101 2.97 14.28 -7.59
N VAL A 102 3.11 15.30 -8.42
CA VAL A 102 2.02 16.23 -8.72
C VAL A 102 0.88 15.56 -9.49
N HIS A 103 1.12 14.44 -10.18
CA HIS A 103 0.09 13.62 -10.83
C HIS A 103 0.37 12.12 -10.65
N GLU A 104 -0.61 11.27 -10.98
CA GLU A 104 -0.40 9.82 -11.09
C GLU A 104 0.71 9.52 -12.10
N VAL A 105 1.51 8.46 -11.89
CA VAL A 105 2.54 8.06 -12.87
C VAL A 105 1.87 7.78 -14.20
N THR A 106 2.40 8.34 -15.28
CA THR A 106 1.88 8.19 -16.63
C THR A 106 2.35 6.89 -17.29
N ALA A 107 1.65 6.47 -18.35
CA ALA A 107 2.05 5.33 -19.15
C ALA A 107 3.43 5.55 -19.80
N ALA A 108 3.71 6.76 -20.30
CA ALA A 108 5.00 7.10 -20.88
C ALA A 108 6.16 7.00 -19.86
N GLU A 109 5.96 7.48 -18.63
CA GLU A 109 6.96 7.37 -17.56
C GLU A 109 7.26 5.91 -17.20
N TYR A 110 6.22 5.09 -17.08
CA TYR A 110 6.39 3.66 -16.81
C TYR A 110 7.06 2.93 -17.98
N ASP A 111 6.62 3.19 -19.22
CA ASP A 111 7.19 2.56 -20.43
C ASP A 111 8.66 2.96 -20.62
N ALA A 112 9.04 4.18 -20.23
CA ALA A 112 10.44 4.60 -20.18
C ALA A 112 11.25 3.84 -19.11
N CYS A 113 10.66 3.53 -17.95
CA CYS A 113 11.30 2.68 -16.94
C CYS A 113 11.51 1.24 -17.46
N VAL A 114 10.52 0.70 -18.20
CA VAL A 114 10.62 -0.62 -18.84
C VAL A 114 11.72 -0.63 -19.91
N SER A 115 11.80 0.38 -20.76
CA SER A 115 12.81 0.45 -21.83
C SER A 115 14.25 0.53 -21.30
N ARG A 116 14.43 1.11 -20.11
CA ARG A 116 15.71 1.10 -19.37
C ARG A 116 16.01 -0.23 -18.66
N GLY A 117 15.10 -1.20 -18.70
CA GLY A 117 15.22 -2.48 -18.00
C GLY A 117 15.09 -2.38 -16.47
N LYS A 118 14.45 -1.30 -15.98
CA LYS A 118 14.32 -1.00 -14.55
C LYS A 118 12.97 -1.42 -13.98
N CYS A 119 11.93 -1.39 -14.81
CA CYS A 119 10.60 -1.88 -14.47
C CYS A 119 10.24 -3.15 -15.24
N PRO A 120 9.46 -4.07 -14.65
CA PRO A 120 8.87 -5.18 -15.39
C PRO A 120 7.86 -4.68 -16.43
N VAL A 121 7.73 -5.42 -17.54
CA VAL A 121 6.60 -5.22 -18.46
C VAL A 121 5.29 -5.49 -17.71
N PRO A 122 4.29 -4.59 -17.74
CA PRO A 122 3.10 -4.75 -16.93
C PRO A 122 2.39 -6.08 -17.19
N ALA A 123 2.12 -6.83 -16.12
CA ALA A 123 1.42 -8.11 -16.16
C ALA A 123 0.04 -7.99 -16.85
N GLY A 124 -0.58 -6.81 -16.76
CA GLY A 124 -1.90 -6.55 -17.30
C GLY A 124 -1.97 -6.07 -18.75
N THR A 125 -0.85 -5.88 -19.46
CA THR A 125 -0.85 -5.46 -20.87
C THR A 125 -1.70 -6.35 -21.80
N LYS A 126 -1.92 -7.62 -21.45
CA LYS A 126 -2.76 -8.57 -22.20
C LYS A 126 -4.23 -8.60 -21.77
N GLN A 127 -4.62 -7.84 -20.74
CA GLN A 127 -5.90 -8.02 -20.03
C GLN A 127 -7.03 -7.12 -20.56
N SER A 128 -6.74 -5.96 -21.17
CA SER A 128 -7.79 -5.04 -21.63
C SER A 128 -7.30 -3.96 -22.59
N ARG A 129 -8.17 -3.53 -23.53
CA ARG A 129 -8.00 -2.26 -24.28
C ARG A 129 -7.98 -1.02 -23.38
N ARG A 130 -8.35 -1.17 -22.10
CA ARG A 130 -8.31 -0.10 -21.10
C ARG A 130 -6.97 -0.01 -20.36
N CYS A 131 -6.02 -0.93 -20.60
CA CYS A 131 -4.68 -0.83 -20.06
C CYS A 131 -3.87 0.18 -20.88
N THR A 132 -3.06 1.04 -20.25
CA THR A 132 -2.49 2.23 -20.91
C THR A 132 -1.08 2.05 -21.48
N SER A 133 -0.24 1.20 -20.86
CA SER A 133 1.12 0.91 -21.35
C SER A 133 1.13 0.44 -22.81
N GLY A 134 1.99 1.07 -23.62
CA GLY A 134 2.16 0.78 -25.05
C GLY A 134 0.94 1.05 -25.94
N GLN A 135 -0.12 1.68 -25.43
CA GLN A 135 -1.28 2.03 -26.24
C GLN A 135 -1.09 3.41 -26.91
N PRO A 136 -1.24 3.51 -28.24
CA PRO A 136 -1.16 4.80 -28.94
C PRO A 136 -2.16 5.82 -28.40
N GLY A 137 -1.70 7.03 -28.09
CA GLY A 137 -2.55 8.11 -27.58
C GLY A 137 -2.85 8.03 -26.08
N LYS A 138 -2.22 7.10 -25.35
CA LYS A 138 -2.35 6.91 -23.89
C LYS A 138 -1.09 7.29 -23.11
N GLU A 139 -0.13 7.92 -23.76
CA GLU A 139 1.16 8.31 -23.19
C GLU A 139 0.97 9.18 -21.93
N ASP A 140 0.06 10.16 -21.98
CA ASP A 140 -0.27 11.07 -20.88
C ASP A 140 -1.40 10.56 -19.95
N HIS A 141 -1.86 9.32 -20.12
CA HIS A 141 -2.82 8.71 -19.20
C HIS A 141 -2.07 8.05 -18.05
N PRO A 142 -2.68 7.88 -16.87
CA PRO A 142 -2.02 7.16 -15.79
C PRO A 142 -1.71 5.72 -16.20
N ILE A 143 -0.55 5.22 -15.79
CA ILE A 143 -0.26 3.79 -15.87
C ILE A 143 -1.29 3.04 -15.03
N ASN A 144 -1.85 1.97 -15.60
CA ASN A 144 -2.77 1.09 -14.91
C ASN A 144 -2.50 -0.37 -15.30
N CYS A 145 -3.31 -1.29 -14.78
CA CYS A 145 -3.11 -2.73 -15.01
C CYS A 145 -1.73 -3.22 -14.52
N ILE A 146 -1.22 -2.60 -13.45
CA ILE A 146 0.02 -2.96 -12.78
C ILE A 146 -0.28 -3.61 -11.43
N THR A 147 0.55 -4.59 -11.07
CA THR A 147 0.59 -5.22 -9.74
C THR A 147 1.24 -4.30 -8.71
N TYR A 148 1.15 -4.66 -7.42
CA TYR A 148 1.83 -3.92 -6.37
C TYR A 148 3.36 -3.85 -6.58
N ALA A 149 3.97 -4.97 -7.00
CA ALA A 149 5.43 -5.04 -7.21
C ALA A 149 5.89 -4.16 -8.39
N GLU A 150 5.08 -4.05 -9.44
CA GLU A 150 5.32 -3.17 -10.58
C GLU A 150 5.16 -1.69 -10.18
N ALA A 151 4.16 -1.37 -9.37
CA ALA A 151 3.97 -0.03 -8.80
C ALA A 151 5.15 0.37 -7.89
N GLU A 152 5.66 -0.55 -7.08
CA GLU A 152 6.83 -0.33 -6.24
C GLU A 152 8.10 -0.14 -7.09
N ALA A 153 8.28 -0.92 -8.15
CA ALA A 153 9.44 -0.82 -9.04
C ALA A 153 9.55 0.56 -9.73
N VAL A 154 8.43 1.11 -10.23
CA VAL A 154 8.47 2.44 -10.88
C VAL A 154 8.71 3.59 -9.90
N CYS A 155 8.29 3.45 -8.64
CA CYS A 155 8.71 4.39 -7.61
C CYS A 155 10.21 4.25 -7.29
N ALA A 156 10.68 3.01 -7.12
CA ALA A 156 12.06 2.73 -6.73
C ALA A 156 13.08 3.16 -7.79
N ASP A 157 12.76 3.10 -9.09
CA ASP A 157 13.64 3.51 -10.19
C ASP A 157 14.12 4.97 -10.07
N ARG A 158 13.30 5.83 -9.45
CA ARG A 158 13.61 7.25 -9.21
C ARG A 158 13.95 7.56 -7.75
N GLY A 159 14.27 6.54 -6.96
CA GLY A 159 14.57 6.68 -5.53
C GLY A 159 13.37 7.07 -4.67
N ALA A 160 12.16 6.94 -5.21
CA ALA A 160 10.91 7.17 -4.49
C ALA A 160 10.34 5.85 -3.95
N ARG A 161 9.19 5.93 -3.28
CA ARG A 161 8.43 4.79 -2.76
C ARG A 161 6.93 5.00 -2.94
N LEU A 162 6.15 3.97 -2.66
CA LEU A 162 4.70 4.13 -2.53
C LEU A 162 4.37 4.92 -1.25
N PRO A 163 3.33 5.78 -1.27
CA PRO A 163 2.82 6.40 -0.05
C PRO A 163 2.31 5.33 0.91
N THR A 164 2.40 5.57 2.21
CA THR A 164 1.54 4.85 3.16
C THR A 164 0.09 5.30 2.96
N GLU A 165 -0.88 4.50 3.39
CA GLU A 165 -2.28 4.94 3.29
C GLU A 165 -2.60 6.19 4.13
N ILE A 166 -1.80 6.45 5.16
CA ILE A 166 -1.96 7.62 6.04
C ILE A 166 -1.41 8.87 5.36
N GLU A 167 -0.23 8.78 4.73
CA GLU A 167 0.33 9.85 3.90
C GLU A 167 -0.60 10.18 2.73
N TRP A 168 -1.16 9.15 2.10
CA TRP A 168 -2.11 9.30 1.02
C TRP A 168 -3.37 10.05 1.48
N GLU A 169 -3.96 9.68 2.63
CA GLU A 169 -5.13 10.39 3.14
C GLU A 169 -4.78 11.82 3.57
N TYR A 170 -3.59 12.05 4.12
CA TYR A 170 -3.11 13.37 4.50
C TYR A 170 -3.04 14.32 3.30
N LEU A 171 -2.36 13.92 2.22
CA LEU A 171 -2.28 14.75 1.02
C LEU A 171 -3.66 14.94 0.36
N ALA A 172 -4.50 13.90 0.34
CA ALA A 172 -5.85 13.95 -0.23
C ALA A 172 -6.81 14.85 0.56
N ARG A 173 -6.51 15.16 1.83
CA ARG A 173 -7.31 16.04 2.68
C ARG A 173 -6.80 17.47 2.75
N GLY A 174 -5.68 17.80 2.09
CA GLY A 174 -5.00 19.07 2.31
C GLY A 174 -4.40 19.20 3.71
N GLY A 175 -3.93 18.08 4.25
CA GLY A 175 -3.34 18.00 5.58
C GLY A 175 -4.34 18.38 6.67
N ALA A 176 -4.01 19.41 7.45
CA ALA A 176 -4.85 19.87 8.55
C ALA A 176 -6.15 20.57 8.10
N GLU A 177 -6.29 20.93 6.82
CA GLU A 177 -7.54 21.49 6.27
C GLU A 177 -8.69 20.48 6.29
N MET A 178 -8.39 19.18 6.31
CA MET A 178 -9.39 18.11 6.46
C MET A 178 -10.49 18.12 5.39
N ARG A 179 -10.16 18.51 4.15
CA ARG A 179 -11.10 18.63 3.03
C ARG A 179 -11.93 17.37 2.83
N LYS A 180 -13.20 17.56 2.44
CA LYS A 180 -14.14 16.46 2.14
C LYS A 180 -13.75 15.66 0.89
N PHE A 181 -13.24 16.33 -0.13
CA PHE A 181 -12.65 15.77 -1.34
C PHE A 181 -11.28 16.42 -1.62
N PRO A 182 -10.40 15.83 -2.44
CA PRO A 182 -9.09 16.41 -2.72
C PRO A 182 -9.11 17.85 -3.25
N TRP A 183 -10.14 18.19 -4.03
CA TRP A 183 -10.38 19.54 -4.57
C TRP A 183 -11.22 20.46 -3.67
N GLY A 184 -11.72 19.99 -2.52
CA GLY A 184 -12.54 20.78 -1.59
C GLY A 184 -13.88 20.14 -1.24
N GLU A 185 -14.94 20.94 -1.15
CA GLU A 185 -16.22 20.52 -0.53
C GLU A 185 -17.32 20.12 -1.53
N VAL A 186 -17.15 20.54 -2.79
CA VAL A 186 -18.14 20.38 -3.86
C VAL A 186 -18.17 18.96 -4.43
N SER A 187 -19.33 18.60 -5.00
CA SER A 187 -19.54 17.30 -5.68
C SER A 187 -18.40 17.01 -6.67
N PRO A 188 -18.05 15.72 -6.92
CA PRO A 188 -17.03 15.38 -7.90
C PRO A 188 -17.38 15.70 -9.36
N ASP A 189 -18.63 16.05 -9.67
CA ASP A 189 -19.05 16.41 -11.03
C ASP A 189 -18.26 17.63 -11.54
N GLY A 190 -17.52 17.45 -12.64
CA GLY A 190 -16.68 18.50 -13.23
C GLY A 190 -15.33 18.73 -12.56
N HIS A 191 -15.00 18.00 -11.49
CA HIS A 191 -13.76 18.21 -10.72
C HIS A 191 -12.79 17.02 -10.75
N THR A 192 -13.19 15.90 -11.35
CA THR A 192 -12.35 14.71 -11.45
C THR A 192 -12.74 13.81 -12.62
N CYS A 193 -11.81 12.96 -13.05
CA CYS A 193 -12.09 11.86 -13.96
C CYS A 193 -12.87 10.75 -13.24
N TRP A 194 -14.19 10.86 -13.23
CA TRP A 194 -15.13 9.85 -12.74
C TRP A 194 -16.32 9.75 -13.69
N LYS A 195 -17.13 8.69 -13.59
CA LYS A 195 -18.24 8.41 -14.53
C LYS A 195 -17.81 8.28 -16.01
N HIS A 196 -16.55 7.95 -16.29
CA HIS A 196 -16.02 7.73 -17.64
C HIS A 196 -16.00 6.23 -18.04
N SER A 197 -15.65 5.96 -19.30
CA SER A 197 -15.49 4.60 -19.86
C SER A 197 -14.04 4.07 -19.78
N GLU A 198 -13.09 4.98 -19.52
CA GLU A 198 -11.65 4.77 -19.46
C GLU A 198 -10.99 5.92 -18.67
N THR A 199 -9.67 5.85 -18.49
CA THR A 199 -8.87 6.90 -17.84
C THR A 199 -8.90 8.21 -18.63
N CYS A 200 -8.70 9.33 -17.94
CA CYS A 200 -8.43 10.63 -18.54
C CYS A 200 -6.92 10.87 -18.58
N LYS A 201 -6.47 11.83 -19.39
CA LYS A 201 -5.09 12.32 -19.28
C LYS A 201 -4.86 12.90 -17.89
N VAL A 202 -3.67 12.72 -17.34
CA VAL A 202 -3.32 13.39 -16.07
C VAL A 202 -3.48 14.90 -16.22
N LYS A 203 -3.84 15.59 -15.14
CA LYS A 203 -4.06 17.05 -15.12
C LYS A 203 -5.20 17.53 -16.04
N SER A 204 -6.19 16.68 -16.32
CA SER A 204 -7.39 17.08 -17.08
C SER A 204 -8.35 17.97 -16.29
N TYR A 205 -8.20 18.01 -14.96
CA TYR A 205 -9.02 18.78 -14.03
C TYR A 205 -8.12 19.68 -13.16
N GLU A 206 -8.72 20.67 -12.50
CA GLU A 206 -8.01 21.56 -11.59
C GLU A 206 -7.32 20.79 -10.45
N PRO A 207 -6.15 21.24 -9.99
CA PRO A 207 -5.45 20.59 -8.90
C PRO A 207 -6.22 20.73 -7.58
N GLY A 208 -6.04 19.73 -6.72
CA GLY A 208 -6.49 19.76 -5.34
C GLY A 208 -5.50 20.44 -4.41
N ALA A 209 -5.52 20.01 -3.15
CA ALA A 209 -4.57 20.51 -2.16
C ALA A 209 -3.11 20.26 -2.57
N PHE A 210 -2.21 21.14 -2.11
CA PHE A 210 -0.78 21.10 -2.42
C PHE A 210 -0.43 21.10 -3.92
N GLY A 211 -1.35 21.51 -4.80
CA GLY A 211 -1.14 21.48 -6.24
C GLY A 211 -1.17 20.08 -6.85
N LEU A 212 -1.72 19.09 -6.14
CA LEU A 212 -1.79 17.70 -6.59
C LEU A 212 -3.01 17.46 -7.47
N TYR A 213 -2.78 16.87 -8.63
CA TYR A 213 -3.80 16.48 -9.59
C TYR A 213 -4.21 15.02 -9.40
N ASP A 214 -5.45 14.72 -9.76
CA ASP A 214 -5.98 13.36 -9.90
C ASP A 214 -5.93 12.50 -8.63
N VAL A 215 -5.75 13.09 -7.44
CA VAL A 215 -5.76 12.35 -6.16
C VAL A 215 -7.12 11.71 -5.87
N GLY A 216 -8.21 12.29 -6.39
CA GLY A 216 -9.52 11.66 -6.37
C GLY A 216 -9.93 11.35 -7.79
N GLY A 217 -10.39 10.13 -8.07
CA GLY A 217 -10.83 9.66 -9.39
C GLY A 217 -9.69 9.09 -10.23
N ASN A 218 -9.81 9.20 -11.56
CA ASN A 218 -8.91 8.61 -12.56
C ASN A 218 -8.51 7.16 -12.29
N VAL A 219 -7.42 6.85 -11.59
CA VAL A 219 -7.16 5.49 -11.09
C VAL A 219 -7.09 5.44 -9.57
N TRP A 220 -7.40 4.26 -9.03
CA TRP A 220 -7.02 3.94 -7.67
C TRP A 220 -5.50 3.91 -7.60
N GLU A 221 -4.95 4.32 -6.46
CA GLU A 221 -3.51 4.38 -6.26
C GLU A 221 -3.11 3.34 -5.21
N TRP A 222 -2.20 2.42 -5.58
CA TRP A 222 -1.56 1.50 -4.64
C TRP A 222 -0.83 2.26 -3.52
N THR A 223 -0.93 1.76 -2.29
CA THR A 223 -0.16 2.25 -1.13
C THR A 223 0.70 1.14 -0.54
N SER A 224 1.76 1.51 0.18
CA SER A 224 2.64 0.57 0.87
C SER A 224 1.98 -0.14 2.06
N SER A 225 0.79 0.28 2.48
CA SER A 225 0.11 -0.26 3.66
C SER A 225 -0.50 -1.63 3.38
N TRP A 226 -0.28 -2.57 4.30
CA TRP A 226 -1.11 -3.77 4.38
C TRP A 226 -2.50 -3.40 4.94
N PHE A 227 -3.55 -3.97 4.35
CA PHE A 227 -4.89 -3.75 4.83
C PHE A 227 -5.08 -4.40 6.21
N ALA A 228 -5.38 -3.57 7.21
CA ALA A 228 -5.66 -3.97 8.59
C ALA A 228 -6.63 -2.99 9.27
N PRO A 229 -7.26 -3.41 10.39
CA PRO A 229 -8.08 -2.52 11.20
C PRO A 229 -7.28 -1.29 11.69
N TYR A 230 -7.91 -0.13 11.66
CA TYR A 230 -7.33 1.08 12.26
C TYR A 230 -7.25 0.97 13.79
N PRO A 231 -6.34 1.74 14.42
CA PRO A 231 -5.44 2.72 13.81
C PRO A 231 -4.08 2.16 13.38
N TRP A 232 -3.74 0.93 13.79
CA TRP A 232 -2.36 0.44 13.71
C TRP A 232 -2.00 -0.17 12.35
N PRO A 233 -0.85 0.21 11.75
CA PRO A 233 -0.38 -0.41 10.54
C PRO A 233 0.07 -1.86 10.79
N ALA A 234 -0.30 -2.76 9.88
CA ALA A 234 0.17 -4.14 9.92
C ALA A 234 1.51 -4.31 9.20
N ALA A 235 2.40 -5.13 9.78
CA ALA A 235 3.69 -5.47 9.17
C ALA A 235 3.56 -6.42 7.97
N THR A 236 2.54 -7.28 7.99
CA THR A 236 2.25 -8.25 6.92
C THR A 236 0.74 -8.37 6.75
N GLY A 237 0.28 -8.75 5.56
CA GLY A 237 -1.13 -8.96 5.31
C GLY A 237 -1.38 -9.82 4.07
N ARG A 238 -2.65 -10.06 3.78
CA ARG A 238 -3.09 -10.73 2.54
C ARG A 238 -3.36 -9.76 1.41
N HIS A 239 -3.72 -8.51 1.73
CA HIS A 239 -4.13 -7.50 0.78
C HIS A 239 -3.39 -6.20 1.07
N ARG A 240 -2.99 -5.48 0.03
CA ARG A 240 -2.48 -4.12 0.09
C ARG A 240 -3.63 -3.13 -0.04
N VAL A 241 -3.47 -1.96 0.55
CA VAL A 241 -4.44 -0.88 0.45
C VAL A 241 -4.25 -0.15 -0.89
N TYR A 242 -5.36 0.26 -1.50
CA TYR A 242 -5.35 1.29 -2.54
C TYR A 242 -6.46 2.32 -2.27
N ARG A 243 -6.26 3.56 -2.74
CA ARG A 243 -7.07 4.74 -2.38
C ARG A 243 -7.44 5.59 -3.61
N GLY A 244 -8.33 6.58 -3.48
CA GLY A 244 -8.58 7.59 -4.53
C GLY A 244 -9.88 7.48 -5.32
N GLY A 245 -10.42 6.28 -5.52
CA GLY A 245 -11.50 6.10 -6.50
C GLY A 245 -10.95 5.88 -7.90
N SER A 246 -11.82 5.84 -8.93
CA SER A 246 -11.37 5.70 -10.31
C SER A 246 -12.40 6.23 -11.31
N TRP A 247 -11.99 6.33 -12.56
CA TRP A 247 -12.79 6.71 -13.74
C TRP A 247 -14.12 5.97 -13.83
N SER A 248 -14.17 4.71 -13.38
CA SER A 248 -15.35 3.86 -13.47
C SER A 248 -16.39 4.12 -12.37
N ARG A 249 -16.06 4.88 -11.32
CA ARG A 249 -16.92 5.07 -10.16
C ARG A 249 -18.02 6.10 -10.43
N ARG A 250 -19.19 5.88 -9.80
CA ARG A 250 -20.44 6.61 -10.12
C ARG A 250 -21.08 7.36 -8.95
N PHE A 251 -20.56 7.19 -7.73
CA PHE A 251 -21.09 7.79 -6.50
C PHE A 251 -20.02 8.56 -5.74
N ASP A 252 -20.38 9.70 -5.16
CA ASP A 252 -19.47 10.64 -4.50
C ASP A 252 -18.60 9.99 -3.44
N LYS A 253 -19.14 9.00 -2.70
CA LYS A 253 -18.41 8.27 -1.67
C LYS A 253 -17.08 7.71 -2.16
N TRP A 254 -16.98 7.35 -3.45
CA TRP A 254 -15.77 6.78 -4.03
C TRP A 254 -14.61 7.75 -4.14
N MET A 255 -14.90 9.04 -4.09
CA MET A 255 -13.91 10.11 -4.16
C MET A 255 -13.54 10.63 -2.77
N LYS A 256 -14.14 10.09 -1.70
CA LYS A 256 -13.84 10.53 -0.33
C LYS A 256 -12.45 10.06 0.10
N PRO A 257 -11.61 10.95 0.66
CA PRO A 257 -10.30 10.58 1.16
C PRO A 257 -10.30 9.54 2.28
N THR A 258 -11.38 9.39 3.07
CA THR A 258 -11.48 8.30 4.07
C THR A 258 -11.58 6.92 3.44
N LEU A 259 -12.10 6.82 2.22
CA LEU A 259 -12.49 5.54 1.70
C LEU A 259 -11.23 4.73 1.36
N ARG A 260 -11.21 3.51 1.86
CA ARG A 260 -10.12 2.55 1.68
C ARG A 260 -10.62 1.41 0.83
N SER A 261 -9.78 0.89 -0.06
CA SER A 261 -10.02 -0.38 -0.73
C SER A 261 -8.77 -1.25 -0.74
N ARG A 262 -8.89 -2.51 -1.17
CA ARG A 262 -7.84 -3.50 -1.02
C ARG A 262 -7.84 -4.54 -2.14
N GLY A 263 -6.65 -5.04 -2.46
CA GLY A 263 -6.40 -6.08 -3.45
C GLY A 263 -5.21 -6.93 -3.03
N ARG A 264 -5.09 -8.12 -3.58
CA ARG A 264 -3.89 -8.94 -3.37
C ARG A 264 -2.70 -8.29 -4.09
N PRO A 265 -1.46 -8.48 -3.62
CA PRO A 265 -0.30 -7.88 -4.26
C PRO A 265 -0.13 -8.22 -5.74
N ASP A 266 -0.62 -9.40 -6.16
CA ASP A 266 -0.62 -9.90 -7.54
C ASP A 266 -1.84 -9.46 -8.36
N ASP A 267 -2.83 -8.79 -7.75
CA ASP A 267 -3.95 -8.24 -8.49
C ASP A 267 -3.49 -7.08 -9.39
N SER A 268 -4.07 -7.00 -10.59
CA SER A 268 -3.92 -5.87 -11.51
C SER A 268 -5.29 -5.51 -12.09
N GLY A 269 -5.53 -4.23 -12.38
CA GLY A 269 -6.79 -3.80 -12.97
C GLY A 269 -6.71 -2.50 -13.74
N SER A 270 -7.57 -2.33 -14.75
CA SER A 270 -7.63 -1.11 -15.58
C SER A 270 -8.09 0.16 -14.83
N HIS A 271 -8.43 0.02 -13.56
CA HIS A 271 -8.81 1.11 -12.69
C HIS A 271 -7.75 1.39 -11.61
N LEU A 272 -6.63 0.69 -11.62
CA LEU A 272 -5.65 0.69 -10.53
C LEU A 272 -4.26 0.99 -11.10
N GLY A 273 -3.63 2.03 -10.57
CA GLY A 273 -2.32 2.55 -10.92
C GLY A 273 -1.56 3.02 -9.69
N VAL A 274 -0.80 4.10 -9.81
CA VAL A 274 0.19 4.49 -8.80
C VAL A 274 0.52 5.98 -8.81
N ARG A 275 0.83 6.48 -7.61
CA ARG A 275 1.53 7.72 -7.33
C ARG A 275 2.71 7.39 -6.41
N CYS A 276 3.83 8.07 -6.58
CA CYS A 276 4.98 7.89 -5.71
C CYS A 276 5.19 9.09 -4.79
N VAL A 277 5.89 8.82 -3.70
CA VAL A 277 6.35 9.81 -2.73
C VAL A 277 7.83 9.63 -2.46
N PHE A 278 8.49 10.71 -2.07
CA PHE A 278 9.90 10.73 -1.73
C PHE A 278 10.08 11.25 -0.31
N ASP A 279 10.93 10.57 0.45
CA ASP A 279 11.22 10.91 1.83
C ASP A 279 12.18 12.09 1.90
N LYS A 280 11.89 13.06 2.78
CA LYS A 280 12.85 14.12 3.10
C LYS A 280 13.75 13.66 4.26
N PRO A 281 15.04 13.36 4.04
CA PRO A 281 15.88 12.80 5.10
C PRO A 281 16.14 13.77 6.27
N SER A 282 15.98 15.08 6.04
CA SER A 282 16.09 16.08 7.11
C SER A 282 14.85 16.14 8.01
N GLU A 283 13.73 15.53 7.61
CA GLU A 283 12.50 15.52 8.38
C GLU A 283 12.54 14.42 9.46
N PRO A 284 12.50 14.77 10.76
CA PRO A 284 12.57 13.79 11.83
C PRO A 284 11.31 12.93 11.89
N CYS A 285 11.48 11.68 12.32
CA CYS A 285 10.34 10.79 12.55
C CYS A 285 9.46 11.32 13.69
N PRO A 286 8.13 11.50 13.47
CA PRO A 286 7.28 12.21 14.43
C PRO A 286 7.12 11.50 15.79
N TYR A 287 7.32 10.18 15.80
CA TYR A 287 7.21 9.32 16.99
C TYR A 287 8.53 8.58 17.28
N GLY A 288 9.66 9.11 16.81
CA GLY A 288 10.96 8.45 16.90
C GLY A 288 11.14 7.37 15.83
N SER A 289 12.29 6.70 15.86
CA SER A 289 12.66 5.66 14.92
C SER A 289 12.88 4.32 15.63
N ASP A 290 12.70 3.23 14.89
CA ASP A 290 13.16 1.91 15.32
C ASP A 290 14.69 1.77 15.20
N GLU A 291 15.21 0.61 15.61
CA GLU A 291 16.65 0.29 15.56
C GLU A 291 17.21 0.27 14.12
N ALA A 292 16.35 0.08 13.12
CA ALA A 292 16.73 0.12 11.70
C ALA A 292 16.62 1.54 11.10
N GLY A 293 16.25 2.55 11.90
CA GLY A 293 16.08 3.93 11.46
C GLY A 293 14.73 4.21 10.77
N GLY A 294 13.80 3.24 10.75
CA GLY A 294 12.46 3.41 10.22
C GLY A 294 11.59 4.24 11.17
N CYS A 295 10.77 5.15 10.63
CA CYS A 295 9.89 5.96 11.47
C CYS A 295 8.81 5.11 12.15
N LEU A 296 8.69 5.24 13.47
CA LEU A 296 7.60 4.66 14.22
C LEU A 296 6.30 5.39 13.89
N PHE A 297 5.21 4.62 13.82
CA PHE A 297 3.87 5.16 13.76
C PHE A 297 3.35 5.44 15.18
N GLY A 298 2.47 6.41 15.33
CA GLY A 298 1.90 6.76 16.62
C GLY A 298 0.50 7.31 16.48
N VAL A 299 -0.23 7.32 17.58
CA VAL A 299 -1.60 7.79 17.65
C VAL A 299 -1.72 8.68 18.87
N ASP A 300 -2.13 9.93 18.65
CA ASP A 300 -2.26 10.91 19.72
C ASP A 300 -3.65 10.80 20.39
N GLU A 301 -4.69 10.65 19.58
CA GLU A 301 -6.09 10.62 20.03
C GLU A 301 -6.91 9.62 19.20
N VAL A 302 -7.95 9.00 19.80
CA VAL A 302 -8.84 8.06 19.11
C VAL A 302 -10.28 8.31 19.51
N GLU A 303 -11.15 8.45 18.51
CA GLU A 303 -12.60 8.46 18.65
C GLU A 303 -13.13 7.05 18.36
N CYS A 304 -13.38 6.29 19.43
CA CYS A 304 -13.96 4.96 19.32
C CYS A 304 -15.46 5.02 18.99
N LEU A 305 -15.94 3.96 18.32
CA LEU A 305 -17.37 3.73 18.09
C LEU A 305 -18.12 3.53 19.41
N ASP A 306 -19.43 3.78 19.39
CA ASP A 306 -20.32 3.73 20.55
C ASP A 306 -20.12 2.49 21.44
N GLY A 307 -20.04 2.73 22.76
CA GLY A 307 -19.85 1.69 23.77
C GLY A 307 -18.40 1.19 23.93
N LYS A 308 -17.44 1.84 23.26
CA LYS A 308 -16.00 1.57 23.41
C LYS A 308 -15.25 2.81 23.87
N VAL A 309 -14.13 2.59 24.56
CA VAL A 309 -13.20 3.61 25.03
C VAL A 309 -11.80 3.23 24.58
N TRP A 310 -11.02 4.23 24.18
CA TRP A 310 -9.61 4.04 23.86
C TRP A 310 -8.82 3.74 25.13
N ASN A 311 -8.10 2.62 25.15
CA ASN A 311 -7.28 2.23 26.30
C ASN A 311 -5.76 2.47 26.09
N GLY A 312 -5.39 3.27 25.09
CA GLY A 312 -4.00 3.48 24.67
C GLY A 312 -3.54 2.56 23.54
N LEU A 313 -4.21 1.42 23.33
CA LEU A 313 -3.80 0.40 22.36
C LEU A 313 -4.93 -0.05 21.44
N ARG A 314 -6.18 0.03 21.88
CA ARG A 314 -7.35 -0.40 21.11
C ARG A 314 -8.62 0.24 21.64
N CYS A 315 -9.66 0.26 20.82
CA CYS A 315 -11.01 0.53 21.28
C CYS A 315 -11.56 -0.71 22.01
N ALA A 316 -11.79 -0.60 23.32
CA ALA A 316 -12.23 -1.70 24.18
C ALA A 316 -13.43 -1.30 25.06
N LYS A 317 -14.01 -2.26 25.80
CA LYS A 317 -15.03 -1.92 26.82
C LYS A 317 -14.38 -1.05 27.90
N ALA A 318 -15.16 -0.16 28.52
CA ALA A 318 -14.67 0.65 29.64
C ALA A 318 -14.07 -0.25 30.75
N GLY A 319 -12.91 0.15 31.27
CA GLY A 319 -12.14 -0.62 32.26
C GLY A 319 -11.19 -1.68 31.70
N ALA A 320 -11.24 -2.00 30.40
CA ALA A 320 -10.28 -2.92 29.79
C ALA A 320 -8.90 -2.26 29.63
N THR A 321 -7.86 -2.88 30.18
CA THR A 321 -6.47 -2.44 30.08
C THR A 321 -5.68 -3.32 29.12
N GLY A 322 -4.64 -2.77 28.49
CA GLY A 322 -3.71 -3.53 27.66
C GLY A 322 -4.32 -4.19 26.41
N CYS A 323 -3.56 -5.15 25.88
CA CYS A 323 -3.98 -6.00 24.77
C CYS A 323 -4.96 -7.09 25.21
N GLU A 324 -5.63 -7.71 24.23
CA GLU A 324 -6.37 -8.95 24.48
C GLU A 324 -5.41 -10.10 24.78
N GLU A 325 -5.91 -11.12 25.46
CA GLU A 325 -5.14 -12.32 25.77
C GLU A 325 -4.52 -12.92 24.50
N GLY A 326 -3.22 -13.26 24.56
CA GLY A 326 -2.45 -13.77 23.41
C GLY A 326 -1.87 -12.69 22.49
N ALA A 327 -2.17 -11.41 22.70
CA ALA A 327 -1.52 -10.30 22.01
C ALA A 327 -0.54 -9.56 22.91
N ARG A 328 0.54 -9.07 22.31
CA ARG A 328 1.51 -8.19 22.98
C ARG A 328 1.51 -6.81 22.36
N GLU A 329 1.87 -5.83 23.18
CA GLU A 329 2.13 -4.48 22.71
C GLU A 329 3.43 -4.44 21.90
N VAL A 330 3.39 -3.74 20.77
CA VAL A 330 4.52 -3.48 19.90
C VAL A 330 4.54 -1.99 19.55
N PRO A 331 5.65 -1.27 19.83
CA PRO A 331 5.78 0.14 19.47
C PRO A 331 5.43 0.39 17.99
N GLY A 332 4.56 1.38 17.76
CA GLY A 332 4.04 1.74 16.45
C GLY A 332 3.14 0.72 15.74
N ARG A 333 2.83 -0.41 16.39
CA ARG A 333 1.91 -1.43 15.85
C ARG A 333 0.78 -1.83 16.81
N GLY A 334 0.72 -1.23 18.00
CA GLY A 334 -0.30 -1.52 19.00
C GLY A 334 -0.28 -2.99 19.42
N CYS A 335 -1.45 -3.62 19.47
CA CYS A 335 -1.59 -5.02 19.86
C CYS A 335 -1.36 -5.97 18.69
N VAL A 336 -0.27 -6.75 18.76
CA VAL A 336 0.08 -7.77 17.77
C VAL A 336 -0.08 -9.16 18.37
N GLN A 337 -0.82 -10.02 17.68
CA GLN A 337 -0.99 -11.43 18.05
C GLN A 337 0.35 -12.17 17.92
N GLU A 338 0.74 -12.91 18.95
CA GLU A 338 1.89 -13.80 18.84
C GLU A 338 1.52 -15.00 17.96
N ARG A 339 2.21 -15.18 16.83
CA ARG A 339 2.08 -16.43 16.08
C ARG A 339 2.72 -17.52 16.93
N SER A 340 1.95 -18.45 17.47
CA SER A 340 2.53 -19.63 18.12
C SER A 340 3.48 -20.31 17.13
N SER A 341 4.75 -20.50 17.51
CA SER A 341 5.83 -21.10 16.73
C SER A 341 5.66 -22.60 16.46
N VAL A 342 4.43 -23.13 16.46
CA VAL A 342 4.16 -24.53 16.12
C VAL A 342 3.96 -24.64 14.61
N LEU A 343 5.07 -24.82 13.90
CA LEU A 343 5.08 -25.57 12.65
C LEU A 343 4.47 -26.95 12.95
N GLY A 344 3.29 -27.24 12.41
CA GLY A 344 2.66 -28.56 12.50
C GLY A 344 1.42 -28.68 13.37
N SER A 345 0.54 -27.68 13.41
CA SER A 345 -0.90 -27.93 13.50
C SER A 345 -1.64 -26.67 13.12
N SER A 346 -2.46 -26.79 12.09
CA SER A 346 -3.47 -25.81 11.71
C SER A 346 -4.37 -25.52 12.89
N ASN A 347 -4.02 -24.49 13.65
CA ASN A 347 -4.82 -24.02 14.77
C ASN A 347 -6.10 -23.37 14.19
N LYS A 348 -7.13 -24.20 14.05
CA LYS A 348 -8.54 -23.81 13.92
C LYS A 348 -8.92 -23.08 15.20
N GLY A 349 -8.65 -21.77 15.26
CA GLY A 349 -8.93 -20.97 16.47
C GLY A 349 -8.75 -19.46 16.29
N ALA A 350 -7.93 -19.01 15.34
CA ALA A 350 -8.05 -17.65 14.81
C ALA A 350 -9.16 -17.67 13.77
N SER A 351 -10.20 -16.84 13.96
CA SER A 351 -11.46 -16.89 13.22
C SER A 351 -11.27 -17.39 11.79
N ALA A 352 -11.58 -18.66 11.57
CA ALA A 352 -12.29 -19.00 10.38
C ALA A 352 -13.54 -18.14 10.44
N GLN A 353 -13.50 -16.95 9.85
CA GLN A 353 -14.63 -16.55 9.04
C GLN A 353 -14.81 -17.78 8.15
N SER A 354 -15.73 -18.67 8.53
CA SER A 354 -16.29 -19.66 7.62
C SER A 354 -16.45 -18.89 6.33
N ALA A 355 -15.89 -19.34 5.20
CA ALA A 355 -16.00 -18.65 3.92
C ALA A 355 -17.42 -18.12 3.80
N ALA A 356 -17.60 -16.82 4.09
CA ALA A 356 -18.90 -16.38 4.60
C ALA A 356 -19.79 -16.44 3.38
N LYS A 357 -20.80 -17.32 3.39
CA LYS A 357 -21.65 -17.51 2.21
C LYS A 357 -22.15 -16.14 1.77
N VAL A 358 -21.94 -15.79 0.50
CA VAL A 358 -22.38 -14.50 -0.03
C VAL A 358 -23.88 -14.35 0.25
N THR A 359 -24.24 -13.32 1.01
CA THR A 359 -25.63 -12.96 1.31
C THR A 359 -26.11 -11.94 0.29
N ARG A 360 -27.42 -11.92 0.02
CA ARG A 360 -28.09 -10.95 -0.87
C ARG A 360 -29.19 -10.25 -0.06
N GLU A 361 -29.14 -8.93 -0.04
CA GLU A 361 -30.08 -8.07 0.69
C GLU A 361 -30.67 -7.03 -0.27
N ARG A 362 -31.96 -6.71 -0.12
CA ARG A 362 -32.62 -5.68 -0.92
C ARG A 362 -32.15 -4.29 -0.49
N SER A 363 -31.90 -3.38 -1.42
CA SER A 363 -31.45 -2.01 -1.11
C SER A 363 -32.29 -0.93 -1.81
N PRO A 364 -33.53 -0.65 -1.34
CA PRO A 364 -34.49 0.22 -2.04
C PRO A 364 -33.99 1.65 -2.28
N SER A 365 -33.13 2.16 -1.39
CA SER A 365 -32.52 3.49 -1.51
C SER A 365 -31.70 3.71 -2.79
N PHE A 366 -31.45 2.66 -3.59
CA PHE A 366 -30.70 2.76 -4.84
C PHE A 366 -31.49 2.31 -6.08
N ASP A 367 -32.82 2.19 -5.99
CA ASP A 367 -33.66 1.81 -7.14
C ASP A 367 -33.75 2.90 -8.19
N GLU A 368 -33.75 4.16 -7.76
CA GLU A 368 -33.77 5.30 -8.66
C GLU A 368 -32.54 5.30 -9.56
N ASP A 369 -31.35 5.05 -8.99
CA ASP A 369 -30.12 4.89 -9.77
C ASP A 369 -30.20 3.70 -10.74
N CYS A 370 -30.74 2.56 -10.29
CA CYS A 370 -30.94 1.41 -11.16
C CYS A 370 -31.91 1.70 -12.31
N ARG A 371 -33.02 2.41 -12.05
CA ARG A 371 -33.96 2.83 -13.10
C ARG A 371 -33.31 3.81 -14.09
N ALA A 372 -32.49 4.73 -13.61
CA ALA A 372 -31.81 5.72 -14.45
C ALA A 372 -30.73 5.08 -15.34
N ASN A 373 -29.91 4.17 -14.79
CA ASN A 373 -28.71 3.67 -15.46
C ASN A 373 -28.86 2.26 -16.05
N GLN A 374 -29.83 1.47 -15.59
CA GLN A 374 -30.13 0.10 -16.05
C GLN A 374 -31.66 -0.10 -16.15
N PRO A 375 -32.36 0.54 -17.10
CA PRO A 375 -33.84 0.57 -17.11
C PRO A 375 -34.51 -0.81 -17.09
N SER A 376 -33.88 -1.84 -17.65
CA SER A 376 -34.36 -3.23 -17.64
C SER A 376 -34.13 -3.98 -16.31
N ARG A 377 -33.52 -3.33 -15.33
CA ARG A 377 -33.11 -3.90 -14.04
C ARG A 377 -33.37 -2.91 -12.90
N PRO A 378 -34.64 -2.57 -12.60
CA PRO A 378 -34.96 -1.45 -11.72
C PRO A 378 -34.70 -1.73 -10.22
N VAL A 379 -34.38 -2.97 -9.84
CA VAL A 379 -34.35 -3.40 -8.43
C VAL A 379 -32.91 -3.52 -7.92
N ALA A 380 -32.55 -2.74 -6.91
CA ALA A 380 -31.21 -2.76 -6.33
C ALA A 380 -31.02 -3.82 -5.23
N TYR A 381 -29.91 -4.57 -5.28
CA TYR A 381 -29.49 -5.49 -4.22
C TYR A 381 -28.05 -5.20 -3.77
N LYS A 382 -27.76 -5.46 -2.50
CA LYS A 382 -26.44 -5.48 -1.90
C LYS A 382 -26.05 -6.92 -1.58
N TYR A 383 -24.80 -7.27 -1.87
CA TYR A 383 -24.20 -8.55 -1.58
C TYR A 383 -23.08 -8.36 -0.56
N THR A 384 -23.06 -9.16 0.51
CA THR A 384 -22.02 -9.09 1.55
C THR A 384 -21.49 -10.48 1.89
N GLY A 385 -20.39 -10.56 2.63
CA GLY A 385 -19.70 -11.84 2.89
C GLY A 385 -18.87 -12.32 1.69
N GLY A 386 -18.15 -13.42 1.89
CA GLY A 386 -17.31 -14.08 0.89
C GLY A 386 -16.15 -13.22 0.39
N GLU A 387 -15.46 -13.74 -0.62
CA GLU A 387 -14.43 -13.03 -1.37
C GLU A 387 -15.04 -12.13 -2.46
N HIS A 388 -14.28 -11.13 -2.93
CA HIS A 388 -14.76 -10.20 -3.96
C HIS A 388 -15.23 -10.91 -5.24
N VAL A 389 -14.49 -11.95 -5.67
CA VAL A 389 -14.83 -12.74 -6.86
C VAL A 389 -16.17 -13.44 -6.69
N GLU A 390 -16.46 -13.99 -5.51
CA GLU A 390 -17.70 -14.69 -5.22
C GLU A 390 -18.89 -13.74 -5.23
N ARG A 391 -18.75 -12.55 -4.61
CA ARG A 391 -19.78 -11.50 -4.67
C ARG A 391 -19.99 -11.00 -6.10
N ASN A 392 -18.93 -10.86 -6.88
CA ASN A 392 -19.02 -10.45 -8.28
C ASN A 392 -19.79 -11.46 -9.13
N GLN A 393 -19.57 -12.75 -8.89
CA GLN A 393 -20.31 -13.83 -9.54
C GLN A 393 -21.78 -13.82 -9.11
N ALA A 394 -22.05 -13.67 -7.81
CA ALA A 394 -23.42 -13.61 -7.29
C ALA A 394 -24.23 -12.45 -7.91
N GLY A 395 -23.65 -11.24 -7.97
CA GLY A 395 -24.33 -10.06 -8.52
C GLY A 395 -24.51 -10.04 -10.05
N LYS A 396 -24.03 -11.08 -10.76
CA LYS A 396 -24.28 -11.30 -12.20
C LYS A 396 -25.30 -12.41 -12.48
N ARG A 397 -25.79 -13.12 -11.46
CA ARG A 397 -26.81 -14.17 -11.63
C ARG A 397 -28.19 -13.54 -11.83
N ASP A 398 -29.16 -14.36 -12.23
CA ASP A 398 -30.58 -14.00 -12.28
C ASP A 398 -30.89 -12.73 -13.10
N GLY A 399 -30.12 -12.53 -14.18
CA GLY A 399 -30.26 -11.34 -15.05
C GLY A 399 -29.77 -10.04 -14.41
N CYS A 400 -29.20 -10.07 -13.21
CA CYS A 400 -28.62 -8.91 -12.55
C CYS A 400 -27.34 -8.42 -13.23
N LYS A 401 -27.03 -7.15 -13.02
CA LYS A 401 -25.78 -6.52 -13.45
C LYS A 401 -25.16 -5.78 -12.28
N ASN A 402 -23.90 -6.09 -11.98
CA ASN A 402 -23.13 -5.36 -10.97
C ASN A 402 -23.15 -3.87 -11.29
N ARG A 403 -23.49 -3.08 -10.27
CA ARG A 403 -23.67 -1.64 -10.33
C ARG A 403 -22.50 -0.93 -9.64
N ASP A 404 -22.19 -1.36 -8.43
CA ASP A 404 -21.16 -0.74 -7.60
C ASP A 404 -20.49 -1.80 -6.72
N VAL A 405 -19.21 -1.63 -6.42
CA VAL A 405 -18.44 -2.60 -5.62
C VAL A 405 -17.59 -1.90 -4.59
N GLY A 406 -17.65 -2.35 -3.35
CA GLY A 406 -16.84 -1.85 -2.26
C GLY A 406 -16.20 -2.92 -1.41
N VAL A 407 -15.56 -2.44 -0.36
CA VAL A 407 -14.84 -3.28 0.58
C VAL A 407 -15.83 -4.14 1.36
N GLY A 408 -15.75 -5.46 1.15
CA GLY A 408 -16.65 -6.42 1.80
C GLY A 408 -18.08 -6.46 1.24
N TRP A 409 -18.41 -5.67 0.21
CA TRP A 409 -19.75 -5.67 -0.37
C TRP A 409 -19.77 -5.38 -1.87
N ASN A 410 -20.74 -5.92 -2.60
CA ASN A 410 -21.06 -5.54 -3.97
C ASN A 410 -22.52 -5.10 -4.06
N SER A 411 -22.90 -4.40 -5.10
CA SER A 411 -24.30 -4.10 -5.40
C SER A 411 -24.60 -4.39 -6.86
N ALA A 412 -25.83 -4.80 -7.14
CA ALA A 412 -26.30 -5.08 -8.48
C ALA A 412 -27.70 -4.49 -8.70
N CYS A 413 -27.96 -4.11 -9.95
CA CYS A 413 -29.30 -3.85 -10.44
C CYS A 413 -29.84 -5.15 -11.03
N CYS A 414 -31.05 -5.55 -10.63
CA CYS A 414 -31.70 -6.79 -11.03
C CYS A 414 -33.06 -6.51 -11.67
N PRO A 415 -33.56 -7.42 -12.52
CA PRO A 415 -34.97 -7.44 -12.91
C PRO A 415 -35.88 -7.53 -11.68
N ASN A 416 -37.17 -7.23 -11.88
CA ASN A 416 -38.21 -7.44 -10.87
C ASN A 416 -38.36 -8.91 -10.47
#